data_AF-A0A7X9F7Y2-F1
#
_entry.id   AF-A0A7X9F7Y2-F1
#
_cell.length_a   1.000
_cell.length_b   1.000
_cell.length_c   1.000
_cell.angle_alpha   90.00
_cell.angle_beta   90.00
_cell.angle_gamma   90.00
#
_symmetry.space_group_name_H-M   'P 1'
#
loop_
_entity.id
_entity.type
_entity.pdbx_description
1 polymer ?
#
loop_
_entity_poly.entity_id
_entity_poly.type
_entity_poly.pdbx_seq_one_letter_code
_entity_poly.pdbx_strand_id
1 'polypeptide(L)'
;MRVEGTGEGKETEKVAAPGAGQITFMVQVVSSPRKIPADPKNFRNLKDITEIYSGNRYRYASGKFADYQGALEHRKKLESIFPDAFVIAVKENKILPLQEAIKESRNK
;
A
#
# COMPACT_ATOMS: atom_id res chain seq x y z
N MET A 1 -3.40 -6.98 -38.99
CA MET A 1 -3.82 -6.80 -37.58
C MET A 1 -2.76 -5.99 -36.86
N ARG A 2 -2.92 -4.67 -36.72
CA ARG A 2 -2.08 -3.84 -35.85
C ARG A 2 -3.06 -2.99 -35.06
N VAL A 3 -3.32 -3.40 -33.83
CA VAL A 3 -4.15 -2.60 -32.92
C VAL A 3 -3.32 -1.41 -32.48
N GLU A 4 -3.87 -0.24 -32.79
CA GLU A 4 -3.35 1.09 -32.48
C GLU A 4 -3.48 1.38 -30.99
N GLY A 5 -2.63 2.29 -30.51
CA GLY A 5 -2.47 2.60 -29.09
C GLY A 5 -3.63 3.37 -28.47
N THR A 6 -3.70 3.25 -27.15
CA THR A 6 -4.33 4.20 -26.21
C THR A 6 -3.58 3.95 -24.91
N GLY A 7 -2.74 4.84 -24.38
CA GLY A 7 -3.03 6.24 -24.10
C GLY A 7 -3.36 6.33 -22.60
N GLU A 8 -2.60 7.17 -21.88
CA GLU A 8 -2.79 7.58 -20.47
C GLU A 8 -2.25 6.57 -19.43
N GLY A 9 -1.09 6.76 -18.81
CA GLY A 9 -0.57 8.04 -18.33
C GLY A 9 -1.44 8.58 -17.20
N LYS A 10 -1.72 7.77 -16.18
CA LYS A 10 -2.17 8.28 -14.88
C LYS A 10 -1.10 7.99 -13.84
N GLU A 11 -0.12 8.89 -13.84
CA GLU A 11 0.53 9.38 -12.63
C GLU A 11 -0.54 9.47 -11.53
N THR A 12 -0.54 8.52 -10.61
CA THR A 12 -1.32 8.61 -9.39
C THR A 12 -0.36 8.33 -8.24
N GLU A 13 0.20 9.46 -7.82
CA GLU A 13 0.79 9.70 -6.52
C GLU A 13 2.10 8.95 -6.26
N LYS A 14 3.17 9.55 -6.81
CA LYS A 14 4.46 9.67 -6.10
C LYS A 14 4.13 10.18 -4.70
N VAL A 15 3.88 9.27 -3.75
CA VAL A 15 3.64 9.64 -2.36
C VAL A 15 4.87 10.42 -1.91
N ALA A 16 4.66 11.71 -1.68
CA ALA A 16 5.66 12.60 -1.12
C ALA A 16 6.25 11.89 0.10
N ALA A 17 7.56 11.68 0.08
CA ALA A 17 8.28 11.05 1.16
C ALA A 17 7.89 11.76 2.48
N PRO A 18 7.26 11.09 3.45
CA PRO A 18 7.19 11.65 4.79
C PRO A 18 8.63 11.87 5.25
N GLY A 19 8.90 13.06 5.76
CA GLY A 19 10.25 13.55 6.03
C GLY A 19 11.15 12.54 6.73
N ALA A 20 12.43 12.62 6.39
CA ALA A 20 13.55 11.81 6.90
C ALA A 20 13.27 11.17 8.28
N GLY A 21 12.95 9.87 8.28
CA GLY A 21 12.87 9.04 9.49
C GLY A 21 11.48 8.68 10.02
N GLN A 22 10.37 9.19 9.48
CA GLN A 22 9.02 8.84 9.98
C GLN A 22 8.48 7.56 9.33
N ILE A 23 8.01 6.63 10.18
CA ILE A 23 7.34 5.39 9.76
C ILE A 23 5.86 5.69 9.57
N THR A 24 5.33 5.44 8.37
CA THR A 24 3.89 5.54 8.08
C THR A 24 3.29 4.16 7.96
N PHE A 25 2.25 3.87 8.73
CA PHE A 25 1.51 2.62 8.64
C PHE A 25 0.44 2.69 7.56
N MET A 26 0.33 1.63 6.77
CA MET A 26 -0.66 1.48 5.70
C MET A 26 -1.22 0.05 5.76
N VAL A 27 -2.40 -0.19 5.20
CA VAL A 27 -2.97 -1.55 5.19
C VAL A 27 -2.86 -2.15 3.81
N GLN A 28 -1.97 -3.11 3.62
CA GLN A 28 -1.89 -3.84 2.37
C GLN A 28 -3.14 -4.71 2.21
N VAL A 29 -3.85 -4.55 1.09
CA VAL A 29 -5.08 -5.31 0.78
C VAL A 29 -4.87 -6.31 -0.35
N VAL A 30 -3.96 -6.02 -1.29
CA VAL A 30 -3.71 -6.88 -2.46
C VAL A 30 -2.21 -6.91 -2.77
N SER A 31 -1.73 -8.07 -3.20
CA SER A 31 -0.41 -8.23 -3.82
C SER A 31 -0.56 -9.01 -5.10
N SER A 32 -0.06 -8.46 -6.21
CA SER A 32 -0.13 -9.11 -7.51
C SER A 32 1.18 -8.98 -8.29
N PRO A 33 1.59 -10.01 -9.04
CA PRO A 33 2.75 -9.92 -9.92
C PRO A 33 2.48 -9.03 -11.14
N ARG A 34 1.20 -8.74 -11.44
CA ARG A 34 0.77 -7.85 -12.52
C ARG A 34 0.25 -6.54 -11.93
N LYS A 35 0.43 -5.46 -12.68
CA LYS A 35 -0.14 -4.16 -12.37
C LYS A 35 -1.66 -4.25 -12.43
N ILE A 36 -2.32 -3.95 -11.32
CA ILE A 36 -3.77 -3.80 -11.20
C ILE A 36 -4.07 -2.30 -11.20
N PRO A 37 -4.93 -1.80 -12.09
CA PRO A 37 -5.36 -0.41 -12.03
C PRO A 37 -6.07 -0.16 -10.71
N ALA A 38 -5.71 0.93 -10.03
CA ALA A 38 -6.27 1.43 -8.76
C ALA A 38 -7.74 1.89 -8.88
N ASP A 39 -8.53 1.17 -9.66
CA ASP A 39 -9.94 1.37 -9.87
C ASP A 39 -10.71 0.91 -8.63
N PRO A 40 -11.65 1.72 -8.12
CA PRO A 40 -12.49 1.32 -6.99
C PRO A 40 -13.24 0.01 -7.28
N LYS A 41 -13.55 -0.30 -8.54
CA LYS A 41 -14.18 -1.57 -8.91
C LYS A 41 -13.31 -2.79 -8.59
N ASN A 42 -11.99 -2.68 -8.69
CA ASN A 42 -11.05 -3.78 -8.41
C ASN A 42 -10.71 -3.88 -6.92
N PHE A 43 -10.81 -2.78 -6.19
CA PHE A 43 -10.47 -2.69 -4.77
C PHE A 43 -11.69 -2.55 -3.86
N ARG A 44 -12.84 -3.18 -4.21
CA ARG A 44 -14.05 -3.18 -3.35
C ARG A 44 -14.51 -1.77 -2.94
N ASN A 45 -14.52 -0.85 -3.90
CA ASN A 45 -14.84 0.58 -3.77
C ASN A 45 -13.84 1.42 -2.95
N LEU A 46 -12.64 0.92 -2.68
CA LEU A 46 -11.57 1.72 -2.09
C LEU A 46 -11.01 2.71 -3.12
N LYS A 47 -11.01 4.00 -2.76
CA LYS A 47 -10.43 5.08 -3.56
C LYS A 47 -9.03 5.46 -3.10
N ASP A 48 -8.75 5.27 -1.81
CA ASP A 48 -7.45 5.51 -1.19
C ASP A 48 -6.54 4.28 -1.32
N ILE A 49 -6.15 3.95 -2.55
CA ILE A 49 -5.19 2.87 -2.83
C ILE A 49 -3.85 3.48 -3.23
N THR A 50 -2.82 3.14 -2.48
CA THR A 50 -1.42 3.41 -2.77
C THR A 50 -0.80 2.18 -3.43
N GLU A 51 -0.38 2.32 -4.69
CA GLU A 51 0.40 1.30 -5.41
C GLU A 51 1.87 1.42 -5.01
N ILE A 52 2.48 0.29 -4.65
CA ILE A 52 3.89 0.20 -4.32
C ILE A 52 4.51 -0.99 -5.05
N TYR A 53 5.48 -0.71 -5.90
CA TYR A 53 6.23 -1.75 -6.60
C TYR A 53 7.46 -2.16 -5.79
N SER A 54 7.56 -3.44 -5.44
CA SER A 54 8.69 -3.95 -4.65
C SER A 54 9.07 -5.36 -5.12
N GLY A 55 10.34 -5.55 -5.49
CA GLY A 55 10.92 -6.86 -5.78
C GLY A 55 10.12 -7.68 -6.79
N ASN A 56 9.70 -7.08 -7.91
CA ASN A 56 8.96 -7.73 -8.99
C ASN A 56 7.46 -7.99 -8.75
N ARG A 57 6.87 -7.48 -7.67
CA ARG A 57 5.41 -7.54 -7.43
C ARG A 57 4.85 -6.16 -7.11
N TYR A 58 3.62 -5.93 -7.57
CA TYR A 58 2.82 -4.76 -7.21
C TYR A 58 2.05 -5.05 -5.93
N ARG A 59 2.23 -4.20 -4.94
CA ARG A 59 1.54 -4.23 -3.65
C ARG A 59 0.62 -3.04 -3.59
N TYR A 60 -0.61 -3.26 -3.14
CA TYR A 60 -1.62 -2.23 -3.03
C TYR A 60 -2.01 -2.10 -1.57
N ALA A 61 -1.86 -0.90 -1.03
CA ALA A 61 -2.18 -0.58 0.35
C ALA A 61 -3.21 0.53 0.43
N SER A 62 -4.04 0.50 1.47
CA SER A 62 -5.07 1.50 1.72
C SER A 62 -4.86 2.19 3.04
N GLY A 63 -5.12 3.50 3.03
CA GLY A 63 -4.95 4.37 4.18
C GLY A 63 -3.49 4.61 4.54
N LYS A 64 -3.22 5.80 5.09
CA LYS A 64 -1.91 6.21 5.59
C LYS A 64 -2.12 6.72 7.01
N PHE A 65 -1.46 6.09 7.96
CA PHE A 65 -1.61 6.33 9.39
C PHE A 65 -0.25 6.60 10.01
N ALA A 66 -0.15 7.58 10.90
CA ALA A 66 1.06 7.81 11.69
C ALA A 66 1.21 6.76 12.81
N ASP A 67 0.09 6.17 13.25
CA ASP A 67 0.03 5.24 14.37
C ASP A 67 -0.42 3.84 13.94
N TYR A 68 0.14 2.84 14.61
CA TYR A 68 -0.26 1.44 14.42
C TYR A 68 -1.75 1.22 14.70
N GLN A 69 -2.28 1.85 15.75
CA GLN A 69 -3.66 1.66 16.19
C GLN A 69 -4.66 2.09 15.11
N GLY A 70 -4.44 3.24 14.46
CA GLY A 70 -5.28 3.70 13.35
C GLY A 70 -5.24 2.76 12.15
N ALA A 71 -4.05 2.23 11.81
CA ALA A 71 -3.92 1.22 10.78
C ALA A 71 -4.62 -0.10 11.15
N LEU A 72 -4.59 -0.49 12.42
CA LEU A 72 -5.27 -1.68 12.95
C LEU A 72 -6.79 -1.58 12.82
N GLU A 73 -7.35 -0.42 13.16
CA GLU A 73 -8.79 -0.14 13.01
C GLU A 73 -9.20 -0.18 11.55
N HIS A 74 -8.40 0.43 10.67
CA HIS A 74 -8.64 0.37 9.23
C HIS A 74 -8.52 -1.05 8.70
N ARG A 75 -7.53 -1.81 9.16
CA ARG A 75 -7.35 -3.22 8.84
C ARG A 75 -8.52 -4.08 9.31
N LYS A 76 -9.10 -3.81 10.48
CA LYS A 76 -10.33 -4.49 10.94
C LYS A 76 -11.53 -4.22 10.04
N LYS A 77 -11.72 -2.97 9.60
CA LYS A 77 -12.78 -2.62 8.64
C LYS A 77 -12.58 -3.37 7.32
N LEU A 78 -11.33 -3.45 6.89
CA LEU A 78 -10.95 -4.16 5.66
C LEU A 78 -10.97 -5.67 5.82
N GLU A 79 -10.76 -6.25 7.01
CA GLU A 79 -10.71 -7.70 7.25
C GLU A 79 -12.01 -8.40 6.81
N SER A 80 -13.16 -7.74 6.98
CA SER A 80 -14.46 -8.25 6.51
C SER A 80 -14.56 -8.37 4.98
N ILE A 81 -13.70 -7.66 4.25
CA ILE A 81 -13.70 -7.55 2.79
C ILE A 81 -12.48 -8.27 2.18
N PHE A 82 -11.34 -8.10 2.84
CA PHE A 82 -10.00 -8.55 2.52
C PHE A 82 -9.42 -9.24 3.76
N PRO A 83 -9.69 -10.54 3.95
CA PRO A 83 -9.14 -11.29 5.09
C PRO A 83 -7.60 -11.34 5.05
N ASP A 84 -7.02 -11.30 3.85
CA ASP A 84 -5.58 -11.18 3.62
C ASP A 84 -5.03 -9.76 3.84
N ALA A 85 -5.84 -8.81 4.35
CA ALA A 85 -5.36 -7.47 4.64
C ALA A 85 -4.49 -7.42 5.90
N PHE A 86 -3.31 -6.84 5.77
CA PHE A 86 -2.36 -6.70 6.88
C PHE A 86 -1.71 -5.32 6.91
N VAL A 87 -1.33 -4.89 8.12
CA VAL A 87 -0.66 -3.61 8.33
C VAL A 87 0.80 -3.74 7.88
N ILE A 88 1.21 -2.82 7.02
CA ILE A 88 2.59 -2.57 6.61
C ILE A 88 3.03 -1.21 7.14
N ALA A 89 4.31 -1.08 7.39
CA ALA A 89 4.99 0.17 7.69
C ALA A 89 5.75 0.62 6.44
N VAL A 90 5.81 1.91 6.18
CA VAL A 90 6.59 2.50 5.10
C VAL A 90 7.56 3.49 5.74
N LYS A 91 8.84 3.24 5.56
CA LYS A 91 9.94 4.05 6.13
C LYS A 91 10.92 4.33 5.00
N GLU A 92 11.22 5.61 4.73
CA GLU A 92 12.21 6.01 3.72
C GLU A 92 12.00 5.32 2.35
N ASN A 93 10.76 5.30 1.88
CA ASN A 93 10.37 4.64 0.61
C ASN A 93 10.56 3.10 0.59
N LYS A 94 10.83 2.48 1.74
CA LYS A 94 10.85 1.02 1.91
C LYS A 94 9.61 0.57 2.64
N ILE A 95 8.96 -0.46 2.10
CA ILE A 95 7.90 -1.17 2.82
C ILE A 95 8.56 -2.16 3.77
N LEU A 96 8.16 -2.09 5.03
CA LEU A 96 8.49 -3.01 6.08
C LEU A 96 7.18 -3.68 6.52
N PRO A 97 7.12 -5.00 6.62
CA PRO A 97 6.05 -5.65 7.38
C PRO A 97 5.99 -5.05 8.79
N LEU A 98 4.80 -4.91 9.38
CA LEU A 98 4.68 -4.40 10.75
C LEU A 98 5.63 -5.13 11.73
N GLN A 99 5.71 -6.45 11.61
CA GLN A 99 6.60 -7.28 12.43
C GLN A 99 8.08 -6.86 12.29
N GLU A 100 8.51 -6.53 11.07
CA GLU A 100 9.87 -6.07 10.79
C GLU A 100 10.09 -4.64 11.29
N ALA A 101 9.10 -3.75 11.16
CA ALA A 101 9.18 -2.39 11.69
C ALA A 101 9.32 -2.37 13.22
N ILE A 102 8.59 -3.24 13.93
CA ILE A 102 8.73 -3.40 15.39
C ILE A 102 10.13 -3.92 15.75
N LYS A 103 10.69 -4.87 14.99
CA LYS A 103 12.06 -5.35 15.19
C LYS A 103 13.10 -4.25 14.92
N GLU A 104 12.97 -3.50 13.83
CA GLU A 104 13.87 -2.39 13.48
C GLU A 104 13.83 -1.29 14.55
N SER A 105 12.65 -0.98 15.09
CA SER A 105 12.51 0.00 16.17
C SER A 105 13.19 -0.43 17.48
N ARG A 106 13.38 -1.75 17.71
CA ARG A 106 13.96 -2.27 18.95
C ARG A 106 15.49 -2.46 18.87
N ASN A 107 16.06 -2.47 17.67
CA ASN A 107 17.49 -2.75 17.45
C ASN A 107 18.34 -1.46 17.35
N LYS A 108 17.96 -0.38 18.04
CA LYS A 108 18.73 0.86 18.09
C LYS A 108 19.12 1.20 19.52
#